data_AF-A0A661P9M2-F1
#
_entry.id   AF-A0A661P9M2-F1
#
_cell.length_a   1.000
_cell.length_b   1.000
_cell.length_c   1.000
_cell.angle_alpha   90.00
_cell.angle_beta   90.00
_cell.angle_gamma   90.00
#
_symmetry.space_group_name_H-M   'P 1'
#
loop_
_entity.id
_entity.type
_entity.pdbx_description
1 polymer ?
#
loop_
_entity_poly.entity_id
_entity_poly.type
_entity_poly.pdbx_seq_one_letter_code
_entity_poly.pdbx_strand_id
1 'polypeptide(L)'
;MVYHWDPDLPPPEGYKLDSSINGALLGGGIALLCTGWLTSVMVAAIGAKAEEDAEADDLEARLDSVSPADWAPLHIPVVGPFIAFQTLDPSTSGTGVLIADAVVQVAGTLGIIFSFLDSEYRIVRQNKAQLELTPVAGAGYQGLQLSGSF
;
A
#
# COMPACT_ATOMS: atom_id res chain seq x y z
N MET A 1 -0.84 -26.79 2.38
CA MET A 1 -1.83 -25.94 1.70
C MET A 1 -2.62 -25.26 2.80
N VAL A 2 -2.62 -23.93 2.84
CA VAL A 2 -3.27 -23.15 3.91
C VAL A 2 -4.71 -22.93 3.47
N TYR A 3 -5.67 -23.57 4.14
CA TYR A 3 -7.09 -23.34 3.91
C TYR A 3 -7.53 -22.16 4.78
N HIS A 4 -8.31 -21.23 4.21
CA HIS A 4 -9.12 -20.34 5.02
C HIS A 4 -10.00 -21.19 5.93
N TRP A 5 -9.98 -20.89 7.21
CA TRP A 5 -10.76 -21.62 8.20
C TRP A 5 -11.84 -20.71 8.76
N ASP A 6 -13.02 -21.29 8.94
CA ASP A 6 -14.13 -20.62 9.61
C ASP A 6 -13.77 -20.42 11.09
N PRO A 7 -13.66 -19.17 11.57
CA PRO A 7 -13.29 -18.90 12.96
C PRO A 7 -14.32 -19.42 13.97
N ASP A 8 -15.56 -19.67 13.54
CA ASP A 8 -16.63 -20.19 14.41
C ASP A 8 -16.54 -21.71 14.60
N LEU A 9 -15.70 -22.40 13.81
CA LEU A 9 -15.47 -23.84 13.93
C LEU A 9 -14.22 -24.12 14.78
N PRO A 10 -14.31 -25.06 15.76
CA PRO A 10 -13.14 -25.45 16.53
C PRO A 10 -12.07 -26.02 15.60
N PRO A 11 -10.78 -25.63 15.77
CA PRO A 11 -9.71 -26.17 14.95
C PRO A 11 -9.59 -27.70 15.17
N PRO A 12 -9.25 -28.48 14.14
CA PRO A 12 -9.02 -29.91 14.27
C PRO A 12 -7.92 -30.20 15.31
N GLU A 13 -8.00 -31.37 15.97
CA GLU A 13 -7.01 -31.78 16.96
C GLU A 13 -5.57 -31.70 16.41
N GLY A 14 -4.65 -31.17 17.23
CA GLY A 14 -3.25 -30.97 16.84
C GLY A 14 -3.03 -29.77 15.92
N TYR A 15 -4.01 -28.86 15.80
CA TYR A 15 -3.85 -27.59 15.12
C TYR A 15 -4.32 -26.40 15.98
N LYS A 16 -3.73 -25.22 15.73
CA LYS A 16 -4.20 -23.93 16.27
C LYS A 16 -4.70 -23.02 15.15
N LEU A 17 -5.63 -22.17 15.51
CA LEU A 17 -5.99 -21.00 14.72
C LEU A 17 -4.85 -19.97 14.82
N ASP A 18 -4.45 -19.42 13.69
CA ASP A 18 -3.52 -18.31 13.57
C ASP A 18 -4.20 -17.20 12.78
N SER A 19 -4.21 -15.99 13.31
CA SER A 19 -4.78 -14.83 12.64
C SER A 19 -3.66 -14.03 11.97
N SER A 20 -3.88 -13.69 10.71
CA SER A 20 -2.98 -12.83 9.94
C SER A 20 -3.77 -11.73 9.23
N ILE A 21 -3.12 -10.62 8.95
CA ILE A 21 -3.66 -9.54 8.11
C ILE A 21 -4.09 -10.12 6.75
N ASN A 22 -5.21 -9.65 6.19
CA ASN A 22 -5.60 -10.01 4.83
C ASN A 22 -4.59 -9.43 3.82
N GLY A 23 -3.66 -10.28 3.38
CA GLY A 23 -2.57 -9.90 2.50
C GLY A 23 -3.05 -9.50 1.11
N ALA A 24 -4.18 -10.03 0.64
CA ALA A 24 -4.75 -9.68 -0.66
C ALA A 24 -5.32 -8.25 -0.63
N LEU A 25 -6.05 -7.90 0.43
CA LEU A 25 -6.62 -6.58 0.61
C LEU A 25 -5.54 -5.53 0.90
N LEU A 26 -4.51 -5.88 1.69
CA LEU A 26 -3.34 -5.03 1.91
C LEU A 26 -2.60 -4.77 0.59
N GLY A 27 -2.30 -5.82 -0.16
CA GLY A 27 -1.59 -5.72 -1.43
C GLY A 27 -2.37 -4.92 -2.46
N GLY A 28 -3.69 -5.15 -2.56
CA GLY A 28 -4.58 -4.38 -3.43
C GLY A 28 -4.64 -2.91 -3.04
N GLY A 29 -4.76 -2.61 -1.74
CA GLY A 29 -4.77 -1.25 -1.23
C GLY A 29 -3.47 -0.48 -1.53
N ILE A 30 -2.31 -1.13 -1.31
CA ILE A 30 -0.99 -0.56 -1.64
C ILE A 30 -0.87 -0.31 -3.15
N ALA A 31 -1.19 -1.31 -3.98
CA ALA A 31 -1.05 -1.19 -5.43
C ALA A 31 -1.92 -0.04 -5.97
N LEU A 32 -3.14 0.08 -5.48
CA LEU A 32 -4.10 1.07 -5.91
C LEU A 32 -3.71 2.49 -5.46
N LEU A 33 -3.26 2.64 -4.20
CA LEU A 33 -2.72 3.90 -3.68
C LEU A 33 -1.47 4.34 -4.45
N CYS A 34 -0.50 3.46 -4.63
CA CYS A 34 0.74 3.77 -5.35
C CYS A 34 0.47 4.15 -6.81
N THR A 35 -0.42 3.43 -7.49
CA THR A 35 -0.75 3.71 -8.90
C THR A 35 -1.48 5.05 -9.04
N GLY A 36 -2.45 5.32 -8.17
CA GLY A 36 -3.12 6.62 -8.13
C GLY A 36 -2.11 7.75 -7.89
N TRP A 37 -1.32 7.64 -6.84
CA TRP A 37 -0.33 8.66 -6.49
C TRP A 37 0.73 8.90 -7.59
N LEU A 38 1.25 7.85 -8.22
CA LEU A 38 2.17 8.01 -9.36
C LEU A 38 1.51 8.73 -10.53
N THR A 39 0.23 8.48 -10.77
CA THR A 39 -0.56 9.19 -11.77
C THR A 39 -0.66 10.68 -11.40
N SER A 40 -0.93 11.02 -10.14
CA SER A 40 -0.95 12.42 -9.66
C SER A 40 0.38 13.12 -9.89
N VAL A 41 1.50 12.45 -9.57
CA VAL A 41 2.85 13.00 -9.76
C VAL A 41 3.14 13.24 -11.24
N MET A 42 2.73 12.31 -12.12
CA MET A 42 2.87 12.52 -13.57
C MET A 42 2.03 13.68 -14.07
N VAL A 43 0.78 13.80 -13.62
CA VAL A 43 -0.09 14.92 -13.97
C VAL A 43 0.51 16.24 -13.48
N ALA A 44 1.04 16.28 -12.26
CA ALA A 44 1.73 17.44 -11.70
C ALA A 44 2.92 17.88 -12.55
N ALA A 45 3.77 16.93 -12.95
CA ALA A 45 4.95 17.20 -13.76
C ALA A 45 4.58 17.72 -15.16
N ILE A 46 3.55 17.14 -15.79
CA ILE A 46 3.06 17.57 -17.10
C ILE A 46 2.42 18.96 -17.00
N GLY A 47 1.55 19.18 -16.01
CA GLY A 47 0.86 20.45 -15.80
C GLY A 47 1.83 21.59 -15.49
N ALA A 48 2.73 21.40 -14.53
CA ALA A 48 3.74 22.40 -14.20
C ALA A 48 4.63 22.76 -15.39
N LYS A 49 4.99 21.77 -16.22
CA LYS A 49 5.80 22.00 -17.42
C LYS A 49 5.03 22.76 -18.51
N ALA A 50 3.76 22.41 -18.71
CA ALA A 50 2.90 23.11 -19.66
C ALA A 50 2.74 24.59 -19.32
N GLU A 51 2.55 24.91 -18.02
CA GLU A 51 2.47 26.30 -17.57
C GLU A 51 3.82 27.03 -17.71
N GLU A 52 4.94 26.40 -17.37
CA GLU A 52 6.27 27.00 -17.55
C GLU A 52 6.55 27.34 -19.02
N ASP A 53 6.19 26.43 -19.94
CA ASP A 53 6.38 26.64 -21.38
C ASP A 53 5.41 27.73 -21.91
N ALA A 54 4.18 27.80 -21.41
CA ALA A 54 3.22 28.83 -21.79
C ALA A 54 3.63 30.24 -21.31
N GLU A 55 4.13 30.37 -20.08
CA GLU A 55 4.64 31.64 -19.54
C GLU A 55 5.84 32.18 -20.33
N ALA A 56 6.64 31.29 -20.93
CA ALA A 56 7.80 31.69 -21.73
C ALA A 56 7.40 32.30 -23.09
N ASP A 57 6.30 31.83 -23.67
CA ASP A 57 5.89 32.18 -25.04
C ASP A 57 4.77 33.22 -25.11
N ASP A 58 3.92 33.36 -24.08
CA ASP A 58 2.70 34.19 -24.13
C ASP A 58 2.54 35.15 -22.93
N LEU A 59 2.22 36.42 -23.23
CA LEU A 59 1.96 37.45 -22.22
C LEU A 59 0.60 37.26 -21.54
N GLU A 60 -0.39 36.69 -22.23
CA GLU A 60 -1.71 36.38 -21.64
C GLU A 60 -1.60 35.22 -20.63
N ALA A 61 -0.80 34.19 -20.94
CA ALA A 61 -0.51 33.09 -20.01
C ALA A 61 0.17 33.59 -18.71
N ARG A 62 1.07 34.57 -18.81
CA ARG A 62 1.70 35.20 -17.63
C ARG A 62 0.75 35.99 -16.73
N LEU A 63 -0.45 36.31 -17.23
CA LEU A 63 -1.49 37.00 -16.49
C LEU A 63 -2.58 36.03 -16.00
N ASP A 64 -2.48 34.75 -16.33
CA ASP A 64 -3.34 33.71 -15.76
C ASP A 64 -3.06 33.57 -14.25
N SER A 65 -4.08 33.12 -13.53
CA SER A 65 -4.08 32.85 -12.10
C SER A 65 -3.40 31.53 -11.73
N VAL A 66 -3.14 30.66 -12.70
CA VAL A 66 -2.50 29.36 -12.49
C VAL A 66 -1.01 29.46 -12.79
N SER A 67 -0.19 29.01 -11.84
CA SER A 67 1.27 28.95 -11.95
C SER A 67 1.78 27.51 -11.85
N PRO A 68 3.04 27.23 -12.26
CA PRO A 68 3.65 25.91 -12.07
C PRO A 68 3.62 25.42 -10.61
N ALA A 69 3.61 26.34 -9.63
CA ALA A 69 3.57 26.01 -8.21
C ALA A 69 2.20 25.44 -7.76
N ASP A 70 1.11 25.75 -8.46
CA ASP A 70 -0.23 25.30 -8.09
C ASP A 70 -0.45 23.80 -8.35
N TRP A 71 0.45 23.18 -9.11
CA TRP A 71 0.50 21.74 -9.34
C TRP A 71 1.26 20.97 -8.24
N ALA A 72 2.03 21.67 -7.40
CA ALA A 72 2.83 21.06 -6.34
C ALA A 72 2.02 20.16 -5.37
N PRO A 73 0.76 20.51 -4.98
CA PRO A 73 -0.01 19.69 -4.05
C PRO A 73 -0.20 18.24 -4.49
N LEU A 74 -0.26 17.95 -5.79
CA LEU A 74 -0.43 16.58 -6.31
C LEU A 74 0.70 15.60 -5.94
N HIS A 75 1.85 16.10 -5.46
CA HIS A 75 2.90 15.25 -4.90
C HIS A 75 2.55 14.68 -3.52
N ILE A 76 1.56 15.25 -2.84
CA ILE A 76 1.09 14.80 -1.53
C ILE A 76 0.04 13.70 -1.76
N PRO A 77 0.30 12.45 -1.39
CA PRO A 77 -0.67 11.38 -1.58
C PRO A 77 -1.94 11.66 -0.76
N VAL A 78 -3.08 11.18 -1.28
CA VAL A 78 -4.43 11.27 -0.74
C VAL A 78 -4.97 12.69 -0.66
N VAL A 79 -4.26 13.62 -0.02
CA VAL A 79 -4.73 14.99 0.25
C VAL A 79 -4.45 15.94 -0.92
N GLY A 80 -3.36 15.69 -1.66
CA GLY A 80 -2.92 16.53 -2.77
C GLY A 80 -3.98 16.84 -3.83
N PRO A 81 -4.69 15.82 -4.36
CA PRO A 81 -5.76 16.03 -5.33
C PRO A 81 -6.89 16.96 -4.84
N PHE A 82 -7.21 16.95 -3.54
CA PHE A 82 -8.24 17.83 -2.97
C PHE A 82 -7.77 19.27 -2.85
N ILE A 83 -6.48 19.49 -2.55
CA ILE A 83 -5.89 20.82 -2.53
C ILE A 83 -5.79 21.35 -3.96
N ALA A 84 -5.28 20.54 -4.88
CA ALA A 84 -5.14 20.87 -6.30
C ALA A 84 -6.48 21.24 -6.96
N PHE A 85 -7.56 20.56 -6.59
CA PHE A 85 -8.92 20.90 -7.03
C PHE A 85 -9.32 22.34 -6.66
N GLN A 86 -8.85 22.87 -5.53
CA GLN A 86 -9.16 24.23 -5.08
C GLN A 86 -8.23 25.29 -5.69
N THR A 87 -7.04 24.90 -6.12
CA THR A 87 -6.00 25.85 -6.56
C THR A 87 -5.85 25.95 -8.08
N LEU A 88 -6.14 24.91 -8.84
CA LEU A 88 -5.87 24.85 -10.29
C LEU A 88 -6.99 25.39 -11.21
N ASP A 89 -8.12 25.82 -10.63
CA ASP A 89 -9.39 26.13 -11.34
C ASP A 89 -9.61 25.33 -12.65
N PRO A 90 -9.52 23.98 -12.60
CA PRO A 90 -9.32 23.20 -13.80
C PRO A 90 -10.60 23.08 -14.62
N SER A 91 -10.45 23.00 -15.96
CA SER A 91 -11.58 22.72 -16.86
C SER A 91 -12.41 21.51 -16.41
N THR A 92 -13.68 21.44 -16.80
CA THR A 92 -14.62 20.39 -16.36
C THR A 92 -14.06 18.96 -16.53
N SER A 93 -13.26 18.72 -17.57
CA SER A 93 -12.57 17.43 -17.78
C SER A 93 -11.40 17.23 -16.82
N GLY A 94 -10.57 18.25 -16.58
CA GLY A 94 -9.47 18.21 -15.61
C GLY A 94 -9.97 18.00 -14.18
N THR A 95 -11.07 18.67 -13.83
CA THR A 95 -11.80 18.46 -12.56
C THR A 95 -12.20 16.99 -12.38
N GLY A 96 -12.79 16.36 -13.42
CA GLY A 96 -13.20 14.96 -13.36
C GLY A 96 -12.05 14.00 -13.11
N VAL A 97 -10.88 14.26 -13.70
CA VAL A 97 -9.67 13.45 -13.51
C VAL A 97 -9.13 13.56 -12.09
N LEU A 98 -9.07 14.78 -11.53
CA LEU A 98 -8.62 14.98 -10.14
C LEU A 98 -9.54 14.31 -9.11
N ILE A 99 -10.85 14.34 -9.34
CA ILE A 99 -11.81 13.63 -8.47
C ILE A 99 -11.61 12.12 -8.59
N ALA A 100 -11.47 11.58 -9.81
CA ALA A 100 -11.25 10.16 -10.00
C ALA A 100 -9.96 9.70 -9.30
N ASP A 101 -8.88 10.46 -9.44
CA ASP A 101 -7.61 10.20 -8.77
C ASP A 101 -7.74 10.23 -7.23
N ALA A 102 -8.40 11.25 -6.69
CA ALA A 102 -8.69 11.34 -5.26
C ALA A 102 -9.47 10.11 -4.74
N VAL A 103 -10.49 9.68 -5.48
CA VAL A 103 -11.30 8.49 -5.14
C VAL A 103 -10.45 7.22 -5.16
N VAL A 104 -9.58 7.05 -6.17
CA VAL A 104 -8.65 5.93 -6.25
C VAL A 104 -7.73 5.92 -5.03
N GLN A 105 -7.07 7.03 -4.72
CA GLN A 105 -6.15 7.07 -3.57
C GLN A 105 -6.84 6.83 -2.22
N VAL A 106 -8.07 7.34 -2.04
CA VAL A 106 -8.89 7.05 -0.87
C VAL A 106 -9.27 5.57 -0.81
N ALA A 107 -9.69 4.97 -1.92
CA ALA A 107 -10.02 3.54 -1.97
C ALA A 107 -8.81 2.66 -1.64
N GLY A 108 -7.61 3.02 -2.12
CA GLY A 108 -6.37 2.31 -1.81
C GLY A 108 -6.03 2.40 -0.32
N THR A 109 -6.15 3.59 0.25
CA THR A 109 -5.95 3.84 1.68
C THR A 109 -6.95 3.04 2.54
N LEU A 110 -8.22 3.02 2.15
CA LEU A 110 -9.25 2.23 2.82
C LEU A 110 -8.98 0.73 2.71
N GLY A 111 -8.50 0.24 1.57
CA GLY A 111 -8.07 -1.16 1.42
C GLY A 111 -6.95 -1.52 2.40
N ILE A 112 -5.96 -0.65 2.56
CA ILE A 112 -4.89 -0.85 3.56
C ILE A 112 -5.49 -0.93 4.97
N ILE A 113 -6.36 0.01 5.35
CA ILE A 113 -6.97 0.04 6.69
C ILE A 113 -7.83 -1.21 6.92
N PHE A 114 -8.70 -1.55 5.97
CA PHE A 114 -9.58 -2.71 6.07
C PHE A 114 -8.82 -4.03 6.08
N SER A 115 -7.60 -4.11 5.52
CA SER A 115 -6.77 -5.30 5.64
C SER A 115 -6.42 -5.67 7.08
N PHE A 116 -6.32 -4.68 7.98
CA PHE A 116 -6.08 -4.92 9.40
C PHE A 116 -7.36 -5.33 10.16
N LEU A 117 -8.53 -4.93 9.66
CA LEU A 117 -9.82 -5.27 10.28
C LEU A 117 -10.31 -6.65 9.81
N ASP A 118 -10.10 -6.96 8.54
CA ASP A 118 -10.43 -8.25 7.95
C ASP A 118 -9.25 -9.21 8.15
N SER A 119 -9.20 -9.86 9.31
CA SER A 119 -8.16 -10.86 9.59
C SER A 119 -8.49 -12.18 8.91
N GLU A 120 -7.51 -12.73 8.18
CA GLU A 120 -7.60 -14.07 7.65
C GLU A 120 -7.23 -15.09 8.73
N TYR A 121 -8.14 -16.03 8.98
CA TYR A 121 -7.90 -17.15 9.87
C TYR A 121 -7.37 -18.34 9.12
N ARG A 122 -6.25 -18.85 9.59
CA ARG A 122 -5.52 -19.96 9.00
C ARG A 122 -5.27 -20.99 10.07
N ILE A 123 -5.40 -22.26 9.73
CA ILE A 123 -5.00 -23.32 10.62
C ILE A 123 -3.52 -23.64 10.43
N VAL A 124 -2.77 -23.66 11.53
CA VAL A 124 -1.37 -24.13 11.58
C VAL A 124 -1.23 -25.26 12.59
N ARG A 125 -0.42 -26.26 12.24
CA ARG A 125 -0.24 -27.45 13.08
C ARG A 125 0.39 -27.06 14.41
N GLN A 126 -0.29 -27.37 15.52
CA GLN A 126 0.30 -27.37 16.84
C GLN A 126 1.25 -28.55 16.90
N ASN A 127 2.45 -28.33 17.44
CA ASN A 127 3.52 -29.31 17.54
C ASN A 127 4.12 -29.69 16.19
N LYS A 128 4.81 -28.72 15.57
CA LYS A 128 6.03 -29.13 14.87
C LYS A 128 7.00 -29.53 15.97
N ALA A 129 7.28 -30.82 16.14
CA ALA A 129 8.45 -31.24 16.90
C ALA A 129 9.64 -30.48 16.32
N GLN A 130 10.13 -29.47 17.04
CA GLN A 130 11.26 -28.68 16.59
C GLN A 130 12.48 -29.49 16.95
N LEU A 131 13.02 -30.22 15.97
CA LEU A 131 14.27 -30.93 16.09
C LEU A 131 15.38 -29.99 15.68
N GLU A 132 16.13 -29.49 16.66
CA GLU A 132 17.33 -28.71 16.44
C GLU A 132 18.53 -29.66 16.50
N LEU A 133 19.32 -29.66 15.43
CA LEU A 133 20.45 -30.55 15.26
C LEU A 133 21.71 -29.70 15.23
N THR A 134 22.39 -29.63 16.38
CA THR A 134 23.49 -28.68 16.61
C THR A 134 24.80 -29.45 16.69
N PRO A 135 25.82 -29.10 15.89
CA PRO A 135 27.14 -29.70 16.03
C PRO A 135 27.78 -29.24 17.35
N VAL A 136 28.32 -30.19 18.12
CA VAL A 136 28.98 -29.91 19.41
C VAL A 136 30.43 -30.38 19.33
N ALA A 137 31.35 -29.48 19.65
CA ALA A 137 32.77 -29.77 19.76
C ALA A 137 33.27 -29.29 21.13
N GLY A 138 33.80 -30.22 21.94
CA GLY A 138 34.38 -29.95 23.25
C GLY A 138 35.69 -30.71 23.45
N ALA A 139 36.38 -30.44 24.55
CA ALA A 139 37.65 -31.10 24.89
C ALA A 139 37.43 -32.59 25.19
N GLY A 140 37.48 -33.42 24.14
CA GLY A 140 37.36 -34.87 24.21
C GLY A 140 36.15 -35.48 23.47
N TYR A 141 35.29 -34.68 22.86
CA TYR A 141 34.15 -35.19 22.09
C TYR A 141 33.74 -34.24 20.96
N GLN A 142 33.48 -34.82 19.79
CA GLN A 142 32.88 -34.16 18.63
C GLN A 142 31.68 -34.99 18.23
N GLY A 143 30.54 -34.35 18.03
CA GLY A 143 29.32 -35.05 17.68
C GLY A 143 28.19 -34.11 17.28
N LEU A 144 27.01 -34.70 17.10
CA LEU A 144 25.77 -33.99 16.83
C LEU A 144 24.87 -34.11 18.05
N GLN A 145 24.39 -32.97 18.55
CA GLN A 145 23.36 -32.92 19.57
C GLN A 145 22.01 -32.73 18.87
N LEU A 146 21.03 -33.54 19.25
CA LEU A 146 19.64 -33.38 18.85
C LEU A 146 18.86 -32.90 20.07
N SER A 147 18.30 -31.70 20.01
CA SER A 147 17.35 -31.19 21.00
C SER A 147 15.97 -31.05 20.37
N GLY A 148 14.94 -31.38 21.15
CA GLY A 148 13.56 -31.37 20.71
C GLY A 148 12.66 -30.63 21.70
N SER A 149 11.74 -29.81 21.21
CA SER A 149 10.55 -29.42 21.98
C SER A 149 9.31 -30.09 21.38
N PHE A 150 8.54 -30.77 22.22
CA PHE A 150 7.34 -31.53 21.85
C PHE A 150 6.12 -31.07 22.64
#